data_AF-A0A3B9HAY4-F1
#
_entry.id   AF-A0A3B9HAY4-F1
#
_cell.length_a   1.000
_cell.length_b   1.000
_cell.length_c   1.000
_cell.angle_alpha   90.00
_cell.angle_beta   90.00
_cell.angle_gamma   90.00
#
_symmetry.space_group_name_H-M   'P 1'
#
loop_
_entity.id
_entity.type
_entity.pdbx_description
1 polymer ?
#
loop_
_entity_poly.entity_id
_entity_poly.type
_entity_poly.pdbx_seq_one_letter_code
_entity_poly.pdbx_strand_id
1 'polypeptide(L)'
;MKLKAWFSALRLRTLPLAVSCVITGAGIAWQQDMLNWEITSLALCTTIFLQILSNLANDFGDGVKGTDNDARIGPTRALQSGAISQSEMKLGIYVSALISFTSGLWLLLASLQFNWTFFIMLCIGLLSIGAAVKYTIGKSAFGYKGLGDLFVFLFFGPVGVLGTSFLQIGSFDWMHLLPAASIGLLCTSVLNL
;
A
#
# COMPACT_ATOMS: atom_id res chain seq x y z
N MET A 1 -13.55 3.96 23.15
CA MET A 1 -14.01 5.18 22.44
C MET A 1 -13.00 5.75 21.45
N LYS A 2 -11.66 5.60 21.62
CA LYS A 2 -10.67 5.91 20.55
C LYS A 2 -10.16 4.70 19.74
N LEU A 3 -10.03 3.53 20.36
CA LEU A 3 -9.52 2.32 19.70
C LEU A 3 -10.37 1.89 18.48
N LYS A 4 -11.70 1.90 18.62
CA LYS A 4 -12.62 1.62 17.50
C LYS A 4 -12.47 2.64 16.36
N ALA A 5 -12.21 3.91 16.68
CA ALA A 5 -11.99 4.95 15.68
C ALA A 5 -10.68 4.70 14.92
N TRP A 6 -9.60 4.30 15.60
CA TRP A 6 -8.36 3.89 14.95
C TRP A 6 -8.54 2.66 14.06
N PHE A 7 -9.23 1.61 14.51
CA PHE A 7 -9.50 0.46 13.65
C PHE A 7 -10.32 0.83 12.39
N SER A 8 -11.25 1.77 12.53
CA SER A 8 -11.99 2.33 11.39
C SER A 8 -11.06 3.11 10.44
N ALA A 9 -10.22 4.01 10.97
CA ALA A 9 -9.28 4.83 10.21
C ALA A 9 -8.22 4.00 9.47
N LEU A 10 -7.71 2.93 10.11
CA LEU A 10 -6.78 1.98 9.51
C LEU A 10 -7.42 1.18 8.35
N ARG A 11 -8.76 1.13 8.29
CA ARG A 11 -9.55 0.32 7.35
C ARG A 11 -9.02 -1.10 7.23
N LEU A 12 -9.04 -1.85 8.33
CA LEU A 12 -8.51 -3.22 8.38
C LEU A 12 -9.04 -4.14 7.27
N ARG A 13 -10.24 -3.88 6.76
CA ARG A 13 -10.87 -4.62 5.64
C ARG A 13 -10.15 -4.46 4.30
N THR A 14 -9.29 -3.44 4.12
CA THR A 14 -8.49 -3.27 2.90
C THR A 14 -7.12 -3.94 2.98
N LEU A 15 -6.67 -4.35 4.17
CA LEU A 15 -5.38 -5.01 4.35
C LEU A 15 -5.28 -6.39 3.67
N PRO A 16 -6.35 -7.20 3.56
CA PRO A 16 -6.31 -8.43 2.77
C PRO A 16 -5.88 -8.22 1.32
N LEU A 17 -6.17 -7.06 0.71
CA LEU A 17 -5.69 -6.74 -0.64
C LEU A 17 -4.17 -6.67 -0.66
N ALA A 18 -3.57 -5.90 0.25
CA ALA A 18 -2.11 -5.76 0.35
C ALA A 18 -1.41 -7.09 0.65
N VAL A 19 -2.01 -7.90 1.53
CA VAL A 19 -1.51 -9.24 1.86
C VAL A 19 -1.60 -10.18 0.65
N SER A 20 -2.68 -10.12 -0.13
CA SER A 20 -2.88 -11.00 -1.29
C SER A 20 -1.78 -10.87 -2.34
N CYS A 21 -1.30 -9.66 -2.61
CA CYS A 21 -0.21 -9.46 -3.56
C CYS A 21 1.11 -10.06 -3.08
N VAL A 22 1.46 -9.86 -1.80
CA VAL A 22 2.70 -10.43 -1.26
C VAL A 22 2.63 -11.95 -1.19
N ILE A 23 1.51 -12.53 -0.75
CA ILE A 23 1.32 -13.98 -0.74
C ILE A 23 1.42 -14.56 -2.15
N THR A 24 0.84 -13.88 -3.14
CA THR A 24 0.92 -14.34 -4.54
C THR A 24 2.36 -14.31 -5.05
N GLY A 25 3.09 -13.22 -4.83
CA GLY A 25 4.51 -13.12 -5.21
C GLY A 25 5.40 -14.11 -4.48
N ALA A 26 5.13 -14.36 -3.20
CA ALA A 26 5.80 -15.39 -2.40
C ALA A 26 5.48 -16.81 -2.91
N GLY A 27 4.23 -17.07 -3.32
CA GLY A 27 3.82 -18.34 -3.91
C GLY A 27 4.54 -18.65 -5.23
N ILE A 28 4.79 -17.62 -6.06
CA ILE A 28 5.61 -17.75 -7.27
C ILE A 28 7.04 -18.18 -6.90
N ALA A 29 7.65 -17.52 -5.92
CA ALA A 29 8.99 -17.89 -5.44
C ALA A 29 9.04 -19.28 -4.82
N TRP A 30 7.98 -19.68 -4.10
CA TRP A 30 7.85 -21.00 -3.51
C TRP A 30 7.81 -22.11 -4.56
N GLN A 31 7.13 -21.89 -5.69
CA GLN A 31 7.12 -22.85 -6.81
C GLN A 31 8.53 -23.10 -7.39
N GLN A 32 9.46 -22.17 -7.20
CA GLN A 32 10.84 -22.25 -7.69
C GLN A 32 11.84 -22.62 -6.59
N ASP A 33 11.38 -23.05 -5.41
CA ASP A 33 12.20 -23.35 -4.23
C ASP A 33 13.05 -22.16 -3.72
N MET A 34 12.65 -20.93 -4.06
CA MET A 34 13.34 -19.67 -3.71
C MET A 34 12.66 -18.89 -2.59
N LEU A 35 11.71 -19.49 -1.87
CA LEU A 35 10.97 -18.78 -0.81
C LEU A 35 11.87 -18.45 0.39
N ASN A 36 12.05 -17.17 0.65
CA ASN A 36 12.66 -16.65 1.86
C ASN A 36 11.60 -16.01 2.77
N TRP A 37 11.50 -16.50 4.00
CA TRP A 37 10.54 -16.01 5.00
C TRP A 37 10.88 -14.63 5.57
N GLU A 38 12.15 -14.25 5.63
CA GLU A 38 12.57 -12.90 6.01
C GLU A 38 12.08 -11.89 4.98
N ILE A 39 12.35 -12.14 3.69
CA ILE A 39 11.89 -11.31 2.58
C ILE A 39 10.36 -11.22 2.57
N THR A 40 9.66 -12.34 2.75
CA THR A 40 8.18 -12.37 2.81
C THR A 40 7.65 -11.53 3.97
N SER A 41 8.23 -11.66 5.16
CA SER A 41 7.78 -10.95 6.36
C SER A 41 8.03 -9.44 6.25
N LEU A 42 9.19 -9.05 5.70
CA LEU A 42 9.51 -7.65 5.45
C LEU A 42 8.62 -7.05 4.34
N ALA A 43 8.33 -7.81 3.29
CA ALA A 43 7.40 -7.40 2.22
C ALA A 43 5.97 -7.21 2.75
N LEU A 44 5.48 -8.13 3.59
CA LEU A 44 4.17 -8.01 4.26
C LEU A 44 4.13 -6.77 5.15
N CYS A 45 5.15 -6.56 5.98
CA CYS A 45 5.25 -5.37 6.83
C CYS A 45 5.20 -4.08 5.99
N THR A 46 6.05 -4.00 4.97
CA THR A 46 6.16 -2.84 4.08
C THR A 46 4.81 -2.53 3.41
N THR A 47 4.18 -3.52 2.79
CA THR A 47 2.93 -3.34 2.03
C THR A 47 1.73 -3.06 2.93
N ILE A 48 1.62 -3.70 4.10
CA ILE A 48 0.57 -3.40 5.08
C ILE A 48 0.69 -1.95 5.57
N PHE A 49 1.88 -1.49 5.91
CA PHE A 49 2.07 -0.12 6.38
C PHE A 49 1.92 0.92 5.25
N LEU A 50 2.25 0.60 4.01
CA LEU A 50 1.88 1.42 2.84
C LEU A 50 0.36 1.53 2.67
N GLN A 51 -0.38 0.43 2.84
CA GLN A 51 -1.84 0.44 2.76
C GLN A 51 -2.45 1.27 3.89
N ILE A 52 -1.96 1.10 5.12
CA ILE A 52 -2.35 1.90 6.28
C ILE A 52 -2.05 3.37 6.02
N LEU A 53 -0.85 3.71 5.55
CA LEU A 53 -0.45 5.07 5.21
C LEU A 53 -1.43 5.71 4.22
N SER A 54 -1.79 5.00 3.15
CA SER A 54 -2.78 5.49 2.19
C SER A 54 -4.15 5.69 2.85
N ASN A 55 -4.61 4.75 3.67
CA ASN A 55 -5.90 4.86 4.37
C ASN A 55 -5.96 6.09 5.29
N LEU A 56 -4.91 6.33 6.09
CA LEU A 56 -4.83 7.48 6.99
C LEU A 56 -4.67 8.79 6.23
N ALA A 57 -3.87 8.82 5.17
CA ALA A 57 -3.72 9.99 4.31
C ALA A 57 -5.04 10.37 3.63
N ASN A 58 -5.82 9.36 3.21
CA ASN A 58 -7.15 9.55 2.65
C ASN A 58 -8.12 10.14 3.67
N ASP A 59 -8.15 9.62 4.91
CA ASP A 59 -8.98 10.17 6.00
C ASP A 59 -8.60 11.63 6.32
N PHE A 60 -7.31 11.90 6.43
CA PHE A 60 -6.81 13.24 6.67
C PHE A 60 -7.16 14.22 5.54
N GLY A 61 -6.91 13.84 4.29
CA GLY A 61 -7.16 14.68 3.12
C GLY A 61 -8.62 15.06 2.96
N ASP A 62 -9.53 14.10 3.18
CA ASP A 62 -10.97 14.30 3.00
C ASP A 62 -11.56 15.14 4.15
N GLY A 63 -11.09 14.93 5.39
CA GLY A 63 -11.50 15.73 6.54
C GLY A 63 -11.02 17.19 6.48
N VAL A 64 -9.85 17.46 5.90
CA VAL A 64 -9.35 18.85 5.73
C VAL A 64 -10.01 19.57 4.56
N LYS A 65 -10.35 18.86 3.47
CA LYS A 65 -10.99 19.45 2.28
C LYS A 65 -12.49 19.73 2.47
N GLY A 66 -13.11 19.16 3.50
CA GLY A 66 -14.57 19.28 3.69
C GLY A 66 -15.37 18.53 2.61
N THR A 67 -14.80 17.48 2.02
CA THR A 67 -15.52 16.56 1.11
C THR A 67 -16.46 15.63 1.89
N ASP A 68 -16.23 15.48 3.19
CA ASP A 68 -17.05 14.69 4.11
C ASP A 68 -18.13 15.58 4.78
N ASN A 69 -19.27 15.75 4.12
CA ASN A 69 -20.44 16.48 4.62
C ASN A 69 -21.51 15.50 5.16
N ASP A 70 -22.56 16.01 5.84
CA ASP A 70 -23.69 15.21 6.37
C ASP A 70 -24.42 14.37 5.30
N ALA A 71 -24.24 14.70 4.02
CA ALA A 71 -24.82 14.01 2.87
C ALA A 71 -24.00 12.76 2.42
N ARG A 72 -22.96 12.36 3.15
CA ARG A 72 -22.09 11.24 2.74
C ARG A 72 -22.78 9.88 2.90
N ILE A 73 -22.75 9.09 1.83
CA ILE A 73 -23.13 7.68 1.83
C ILE A 73 -21.87 6.85 2.17
N GLY A 74 -21.72 6.48 3.45
CA GLY A 74 -20.59 5.68 3.94
C GLY A 74 -20.38 5.83 5.46
N PRO A 75 -19.57 4.98 6.11
CA PRO A 75 -19.31 5.10 7.55
C PRO A 75 -18.65 6.44 7.87
N THR A 76 -19.04 7.03 9.01
CA THR A 76 -18.45 8.27 9.52
C THR A 76 -16.95 8.09 9.73
N ARG A 77 -16.17 9.02 9.18
CA ARG A 77 -14.72 8.98 9.27
C ARG A 77 -14.23 9.40 10.64
N ALA A 78 -13.05 8.90 11.03
CA ALA A 78 -12.55 9.08 12.38
C ALA A 78 -12.16 10.54 12.66
N LEU A 79 -11.68 11.25 11.63
CA LEU A 79 -11.39 12.67 11.72
C LEU A 79 -12.66 13.54 11.70
N GLN A 80 -13.62 13.21 10.82
CA GLN A 80 -14.90 13.92 10.71
C GLN A 80 -15.74 13.82 11.98
N SER A 81 -15.75 12.66 12.63
CA SER A 81 -16.45 12.44 13.90
C SER A 81 -15.78 13.11 15.11
N GLY A 82 -14.60 13.73 14.93
CA GLY A 82 -13.81 14.31 16.01
C GLY A 82 -13.19 13.28 16.97
N ALA A 83 -13.35 11.98 16.70
CA ALA A 83 -12.83 10.91 17.55
C ALA A 83 -11.29 10.81 17.52
N ILE A 84 -10.68 11.23 16.41
CA ILE A 84 -9.23 11.39 16.23
C ILE A 84 -8.98 12.84 15.81
N SER A 85 -8.08 13.53 16.50
CA SER A 85 -7.68 14.90 16.15
C SER A 85 -6.76 14.93 14.91
N GLN A 86 -6.67 16.10 14.27
CA GLN A 86 -5.77 16.29 13.12
C GLN A 86 -4.30 16.00 13.46
N SER A 87 -3.83 16.37 14.65
CA SER A 87 -2.46 16.10 15.10
C SER A 87 -2.21 14.61 15.31
N GLU A 88 -3.16 13.89 15.92
CA GLU A 88 -3.09 12.43 16.07
C GLU A 88 -3.07 11.72 14.71
N MET A 89 -3.92 12.14 13.76
CA MET A 89 -3.94 11.56 12.42
C MET A 89 -2.62 11.80 11.67
N LYS A 90 -2.05 13.02 11.75
CA LYS A 90 -0.73 13.32 11.18
C LYS A 90 0.37 12.43 11.78
N LEU A 91 0.34 12.21 13.09
CA LEU A 91 1.28 11.31 13.75
C LEU A 91 1.14 9.88 13.21
N GLY A 92 -0.08 9.38 13.04
CA GLY A 92 -0.34 8.06 12.44
C GLY A 92 0.21 7.93 11.02
N ILE A 93 0.05 8.97 10.20
CA ILE A 93 0.65 9.05 8.85
C ILE A 93 2.18 8.98 8.93
N TYR A 94 2.82 9.79 9.78
CA TYR A 94 4.28 9.79 9.93
C TYR A 94 4.83 8.45 10.41
N VAL A 95 4.19 7.84 11.41
CA VAL A 95 4.57 6.53 11.94
C VAL A 95 4.44 5.46 10.86
N SER A 96 3.34 5.44 10.12
CA SER A 96 3.12 4.45 9.05
C SER A 96 4.13 4.62 7.90
N ALA A 97 4.42 5.88 7.52
CA ALA A 97 5.44 6.17 6.52
C ALA A 97 6.84 5.73 6.99
N LEU A 98 7.21 6.01 8.23
CA LEU A 98 8.50 5.60 8.80
C LEU A 98 8.65 4.07 8.85
N ILE A 99 7.61 3.36 9.29
CA ILE A 99 7.64 1.89 9.34
C ILE A 99 7.73 1.33 7.92
N SER A 100 6.94 1.83 6.97
CA SER A 100 7.02 1.37 5.57
C SER A 100 8.39 1.65 4.94
N PHE A 101 9.00 2.80 5.22
CA PHE A 101 10.33 3.15 4.72
C PHE A 101 11.42 2.26 5.32
N THR A 102 11.43 2.08 6.64
CA THR A 102 12.47 1.31 7.33
C THR A 102 12.36 -0.19 7.01
N SER A 103 11.14 -0.75 7.02
CA SER A 103 10.91 -2.14 6.61
C SER A 103 11.20 -2.36 5.12
N GLY A 104 10.83 -1.42 4.25
CA GLY A 104 11.14 -1.47 2.82
C GLY A 104 12.65 -1.37 2.55
N LEU A 105 13.36 -0.49 3.25
CA LEU A 105 14.81 -0.39 3.12
C LEU A 105 15.51 -1.68 3.57
N TRP A 106 15.08 -2.26 4.70
CA TRP A 106 15.60 -3.54 5.15
C TRP A 106 15.29 -4.65 4.14
N LEU A 107 14.05 -4.71 3.62
CA LEU A 107 13.67 -5.65 2.56
C LEU A 107 14.65 -5.61 1.37
N LEU A 108 15.00 -4.42 0.89
CA LEU A 108 15.94 -4.27 -0.23
C LEU A 108 17.36 -4.70 0.16
N LEU A 109 17.81 -4.39 1.37
CA LEU A 109 19.14 -4.79 1.85
C LEU A 109 19.26 -6.31 2.07
N ALA A 110 18.17 -6.96 2.48
CA ALA A 110 18.12 -8.42 2.69
C ALA A 110 18.02 -9.18 1.36
N SER A 111 17.42 -8.57 0.34
CA SER A 111 17.15 -9.19 -0.96
C SER A 111 18.20 -8.92 -2.03
N LEU A 112 18.75 -7.70 -2.09
CA LEU A 112 19.52 -7.22 -3.23
C LEU A 112 20.92 -6.73 -2.83
N GLN A 113 21.85 -6.87 -3.76
CA GLN A 113 23.17 -6.23 -3.69
C GLN A 113 23.08 -4.75 -4.08
N PHE A 114 24.04 -3.94 -3.63
CA PHE A 114 24.15 -2.52 -4.00
C PHE A 114 24.53 -2.33 -5.47
N ASN A 115 23.54 -2.45 -6.36
CA ASN A 115 23.66 -2.27 -7.80
C ASN A 115 22.46 -1.48 -8.35
N TRP A 116 22.39 -1.31 -9.67
CA TRP A 116 21.31 -0.56 -10.33
C TRP A 116 19.91 -1.05 -9.96
N THR A 117 19.71 -2.36 -9.80
CA THR A 117 18.43 -2.94 -9.41
C THR A 117 18.00 -2.48 -8.02
N PHE A 118 18.91 -2.42 -7.05
CA PHE A 118 18.64 -1.88 -5.72
C PHE A 118 18.13 -0.44 -5.80
N PHE A 119 18.80 0.42 -6.57
CA PHE A 119 18.40 1.82 -6.72
C PHE A 119 17.06 1.98 -7.45
N ILE A 120 16.77 1.13 -8.46
CA ILE A 120 15.47 1.12 -9.14
C ILE A 120 14.36 0.75 -8.16
N MET A 121 14.55 -0.32 -7.37
CA MET A 121 13.57 -0.75 -6.38
C MET A 121 13.40 0.25 -5.24
N LEU A 122 14.48 0.91 -4.81
CA LEU A 122 14.41 2.00 -3.84
C LEU A 122 13.59 3.16 -4.38
N CYS A 123 13.80 3.56 -5.63
CA CYS A 123 12.99 4.58 -6.29
C CYS A 123 11.52 4.17 -6.36
N ILE A 124 11.19 2.93 -6.73
CA ILE A 124 9.80 2.43 -6.74
C ILE A 124 9.19 2.48 -5.33
N GLY A 125 9.94 2.07 -4.30
CA GLY A 125 9.49 2.13 -2.90
C GLY A 125 9.19 3.56 -2.44
N LEU A 126 10.11 4.50 -2.71
CA LEU A 126 9.92 5.92 -2.40
C LEU A 126 8.74 6.52 -3.16
N LEU A 127 8.58 6.18 -4.44
CA LEU A 127 7.42 6.58 -5.25
C LEU A 127 6.12 5.98 -4.69
N SER A 128 6.15 4.77 -4.14
CA SER A 128 4.99 4.13 -3.51
C SER A 128 4.55 4.86 -2.24
N ILE A 129 5.49 5.26 -1.38
CA ILE A 129 5.21 6.11 -0.20
C ILE A 129 4.63 7.46 -0.66
N GLY A 130 5.28 8.09 -1.64
CA GLY A 130 4.83 9.35 -2.21
C GLY A 130 3.43 9.25 -2.81
N ALA A 131 3.13 8.16 -3.53
CA ALA A 131 1.82 7.87 -4.10
C ALA A 131 0.78 7.65 -3.00
N ALA A 132 1.07 6.87 -1.96
CA ALA A 132 0.16 6.63 -0.84
C ALA A 132 -0.31 7.93 -0.17
N VAL A 133 0.59 8.92 -0.02
CA VAL A 133 0.26 10.24 0.55
C VAL A 133 -0.42 11.16 -0.47
N LYS A 134 0.13 11.26 -1.68
CA LYS A 134 -0.32 12.20 -2.73
C LYS A 134 -1.58 11.71 -3.45
N TYR A 135 -2.02 10.47 -3.21
CA TYR A 135 -3.28 9.96 -3.73
C TYR A 135 -4.47 10.83 -3.31
N THR A 136 -4.42 11.44 -2.11
CA THR A 136 -5.52 12.25 -1.55
C THR A 136 -5.09 13.60 -0.98
N ILE A 137 -3.85 13.74 -0.49
CA ILE A 137 -3.37 14.99 0.10
C ILE A 137 -2.81 15.92 -0.99
N GLY A 138 -3.33 17.14 -1.04
CA GLY A 138 -2.88 18.21 -1.96
C GLY A 138 -3.86 18.57 -3.08
N LYS A 139 -3.57 19.68 -3.77
CA LYS A 139 -4.39 20.25 -4.87
C LYS A 139 -4.40 19.40 -6.15
N SER A 140 -3.48 18.44 -6.28
CA SER A 140 -3.32 17.56 -7.45
C SER A 140 -3.49 16.07 -7.12
N ALA A 141 -4.25 15.77 -6.07
CA ALA A 141 -4.50 14.42 -5.59
C ALA A 141 -5.03 13.49 -6.69
N PHE A 142 -4.31 12.39 -6.95
CA PHE A 142 -4.56 11.54 -8.12
C PHE A 142 -5.87 10.78 -8.08
N GLY A 143 -6.36 10.42 -6.88
CA GLY A 143 -7.66 9.76 -6.71
C GLY A 143 -8.83 10.59 -7.26
N TYR A 144 -8.65 11.91 -7.37
CA TYR A 144 -9.65 12.84 -7.88
C TYR A 144 -9.55 13.10 -9.39
N LYS A 145 -8.64 12.42 -10.10
CA LYS A 145 -8.45 12.54 -11.55
C LYS A 145 -9.02 11.36 -12.35
N GLY A 146 -9.80 10.48 -11.71
CA GLY A 146 -10.38 9.30 -12.37
C GLY A 146 -9.38 8.19 -12.70
N LEU A 147 -8.16 8.25 -12.16
CA LEU A 147 -7.10 7.27 -12.42
C LEU A 147 -6.97 6.20 -11.32
N GLY A 148 -7.90 6.16 -10.36
CA GLY A 148 -7.85 5.26 -9.20
C GLY A 148 -7.67 3.79 -9.59
N ASP A 149 -8.47 3.32 -10.55
CA ASP A 149 -8.44 1.94 -11.04
C ASP A 149 -7.07 1.53 -11.59
N LEU A 150 -6.44 2.42 -12.37
CA LEU A 150 -5.10 2.20 -12.94
C LEU A 150 -4.05 2.14 -11.82
N PHE A 151 -4.13 3.03 -10.84
CA PHE A 151 -3.20 3.02 -9.71
C PHE A 151 -3.34 1.75 -8.86
N VAL A 152 -4.57 1.34 -8.55
CA VAL A 152 -4.80 0.09 -7.82
C VAL A 152 -4.25 -1.09 -8.62
N PHE A 153 -4.54 -1.18 -9.92
CA PHE A 153 -3.98 -2.23 -10.76
C PHE A 153 -2.45 -2.26 -10.72
N LEU A 154 -1.79 -1.11 -10.91
CA LEU A 154 -0.32 -1.01 -10.96
C LEU A 154 0.33 -1.36 -9.62
N PHE A 155 -0.19 -0.84 -8.50
CA PHE A 155 0.43 -1.03 -7.19
C PHE A 155 0.19 -2.41 -6.61
N PHE A 156 -1.02 -2.96 -6.73
CA PHE A 156 -1.32 -4.28 -6.20
C PHE A 156 -0.89 -5.39 -7.15
N GLY A 157 -0.98 -5.18 -8.47
CA GLY A 157 -0.54 -6.17 -9.46
C GLY A 157 0.97 -6.12 -9.68
N PRO A 158 1.47 -5.39 -10.70
CA PRO A 158 2.88 -5.35 -11.04
C PRO A 158 3.82 -5.01 -9.87
N VAL A 159 3.59 -3.91 -9.13
CA VAL A 159 4.53 -3.51 -8.07
C VAL A 159 4.47 -4.49 -6.90
N GLY A 160 3.28 -4.87 -6.44
CA GLY A 160 3.10 -5.77 -5.31
C GLY A 160 3.53 -7.21 -5.60
N VAL A 161 2.93 -7.85 -6.61
CA VAL A 161 3.18 -9.26 -6.93
C VAL A 161 4.56 -9.44 -7.56
N LEU A 162 4.87 -8.73 -8.65
CA LEU A 162 6.14 -8.93 -9.36
C LEU A 162 7.31 -8.39 -8.53
N GLY A 163 7.12 -7.28 -7.82
CA GLY A 163 8.13 -6.78 -6.89
C GLY A 163 8.47 -7.80 -5.82
N THR A 164 7.47 -8.42 -5.19
CA THR A 164 7.69 -9.48 -4.20
C THR A 164 8.39 -10.69 -4.82
N SER A 165 7.91 -11.21 -5.96
CA SER A 165 8.55 -12.37 -6.60
C SER A 165 9.98 -12.06 -7.04
N PHE A 166 10.22 -10.86 -7.56
CA PHE A 166 11.54 -10.43 -8.00
C PHE A 166 12.52 -10.32 -6.83
N LEU A 167 12.09 -9.76 -5.69
CA LEU A 167 12.93 -9.66 -4.50
C LEU A 167 13.26 -11.04 -3.90
N GLN A 168 12.43 -12.05 -4.14
CA GLN A 168 12.72 -13.43 -3.73
C GLN A 168 13.67 -14.14 -4.71
N ILE A 169 13.37 -14.07 -6.01
CA ILE A 169 13.99 -14.90 -7.05
C ILE A 169 15.23 -14.23 -7.66
N GLY A 170 15.30 -12.90 -7.64
CA GLY A 170 16.38 -12.11 -8.25
C GLY A 170 16.31 -11.98 -9.77
N SER A 171 15.26 -12.53 -10.40
CA SER A 171 15.04 -12.47 -11.85
C SER A 171 13.56 -12.20 -12.18
N PHE A 172 13.32 -11.83 -13.43
CA PHE A 172 11.98 -11.50 -13.93
C PHE A 172 11.57 -12.51 -15.00
N ASP A 173 10.35 -13.04 -14.86
CA ASP A 173 9.70 -13.89 -15.87
C ASP A 173 8.40 -13.23 -16.33
N TRP A 174 8.22 -13.17 -17.65
CA TRP A 174 7.02 -12.65 -18.30
C TRP A 174 5.75 -13.41 -17.89
N MET A 175 5.85 -14.71 -17.58
CA MET A 175 4.69 -15.50 -17.15
C MET A 175 4.13 -15.02 -15.80
N HIS A 176 4.96 -14.41 -14.95
CA HIS A 176 4.52 -13.86 -13.66
C HIS A 176 3.56 -12.66 -13.83
N LEU A 177 3.46 -12.07 -15.02
CA LEU A 177 2.47 -11.03 -15.32
C LEU A 177 1.03 -11.53 -15.18
N LEU A 178 0.77 -12.82 -15.43
CA LEU A 178 -0.58 -13.38 -15.34
C LEU A 178 -1.14 -13.37 -13.90
N PRO A 179 -0.45 -13.93 -12.89
CA PRO A 179 -0.90 -13.81 -11.50
C PRO A 179 -0.89 -12.36 -11.01
N ALA A 180 0.08 -11.53 -11.44
CA ALA A 180 0.11 -10.11 -11.09
C ALA A 180 -1.11 -9.35 -11.63
N ALA A 181 -1.47 -9.55 -12.90
CA ALA A 181 -2.65 -8.94 -13.52
C ALA A 181 -3.94 -9.42 -12.85
N SER A 182 -4.02 -10.70 -12.50
CA SER A 182 -5.18 -11.29 -11.80
C SER A 182 -5.42 -10.61 -10.45
N ILE A 183 -4.39 -10.46 -9.63
CA ILE A 183 -4.49 -9.76 -8.34
C ILE A 183 -4.77 -8.27 -8.53
N GLY A 184 -4.10 -7.62 -9.49
CA GLY A 184 -4.33 -6.21 -9.80
C GLY A 184 -5.80 -5.93 -10.18
N LEU A 185 -6.36 -6.71 -11.11
CA LEU A 185 -7.75 -6.58 -11.55
C LEU A 185 -8.75 -6.91 -10.43
N LEU A 186 -8.47 -7.92 -9.61
CA LEU A 186 -9.29 -8.24 -8.45
C LEU A 186 -9.31 -7.07 -7.46
N CYS A 187 -8.16 -6.47 -7.13
CA CYS A 187 -8.10 -5.31 -6.25
C CYS A 187 -8.84 -4.10 -6.85
N THR A 188 -8.72 -3.87 -8.16
CA THR A 188 -9.46 -2.80 -8.86
C THR A 188 -10.97 -3.04 -8.80
N SER A 189 -11.44 -4.28 -8.92
CA SER A 189 -12.87 -4.58 -8.79
C SER A 189 -13.43 -4.24 -7.41
N VAL A 190 -12.65 -4.47 -6.34
CA VAL A 190 -13.04 -4.18 -4.96
C VAL A 190 -13.18 -2.67 -4.72
N LEU A 191 -12.45 -1.83 -5.46
CA LEU A 191 -12.60 -0.38 -5.37
C LEU A 191 -13.96 0.11 -5.88
N ASN A 192 -14.62 -0.68 -6.73
CA ASN A 192 -15.87 -0.34 -7.42
C ASN A 192 -17.12 -1.00 -6.79
N LEU A 193 -16.96 -1.62 -5.61
CA LEU A 193 -18.05 -2.17 -4.78
C LEU A 193 -18.51 -1.16 -3.72
#